data_AF-R5KS45-F1
#
_entry.id   AF-R5KS45-F1
#
_cell.length_a   1.000
_cell.length_b   1.000
_cell.length_c   1.000
_cell.angle_alpha   90.00
_cell.angle_beta   90.00
_cell.angle_gamma   90.00
#
_symmetry.space_group_name_H-M   'P 1'
#
loop_
_entity.id
_entity.type
_entity.pdbx_description
1 polymer ?
#
loop_
_entity_poly.entity_id
_entity_poly.type
_entity_poly.pdbx_seq_one_letter_code
_entity_poly.pdbx_strand_id
1 'polypeptide(L)' 'MIKSEIVKIKKLEKFDNIYIEKELLKLGKAPLRWAITDIVDDYLIISVSYVEND' A
#
# COMPACT_ATOMS: atom_id res chain seq x y z
N MET A 1 3.76 -16.58 6.13
CA MET A 1 5.03 -15.85 6.37
C MET A 1 4.75 -14.35 6.35
N ILE A 2 5.45 -13.49 7.12
CA ILE A 2 5.30 -12.04 6.91
C ILE A 2 6.20 -11.63 5.75
N LYS A 3 5.61 -11.00 4.74
CA LYS A 3 6.31 -10.44 3.60
C LYS A 3 6.21 -8.93 3.62
N SER A 4 7.29 -8.28 3.20
CA SER A 4 7.35 -6.83 3.03
C SER A 4 7.76 -6.51 1.61
N GLU A 5 7.09 -5.55 0.98
CA GLU A 5 7.44 -5.07 -0.35
C GLU A 5 7.05 -3.62 -0.55
N ILE A 6 7.59 -3.02 -1.61
CA ILE A 6 7.25 -1.68 -2.06
C ILE A 6 6.22 -1.79 -3.18
N VAL A 7 5.07 -1.16 -3.00
CA VAL A 7 4.02 -1.07 -4.01
C VAL A 7 3.81 0.38 -4.44
N LYS A 8 3.26 0.55 -5.64
CA LYS A 8 2.85 1.85 -6.17
C LYS A 8 1.34 1.91 -6.25
N ILE A 9 0.76 2.93 -5.66
CA ILE A 9 -0.69 3.20 -5.71
C ILE A 9 -0.89 4.57 -6.34
N LYS A 10 -1.95 4.76 -7.13
CA LYS A 10 -2.25 6.06 -7.71
C LYS A 10 -2.59 7.05 -6.60
N LYS A 11 -2.06 8.26 -6.68
CA LYS A 11 -2.37 9.36 -5.77
C LYS A 11 -3.67 10.02 -6.20
N LEU A 12 -4.55 10.27 -5.23
CA LEU A 12 -5.68 11.18 -5.38
C LEU A 12 -5.29 12.56 -4.82
N GLU A 13 -5.95 13.62 -5.29
CA GLU A 13 -5.71 14.99 -4.78
C GLU A 13 -5.98 15.09 -3.27
N LYS A 14 -6.97 14.32 -2.80
CA LYS A 14 -7.24 14.08 -1.38
C LYS A 14 -7.41 12.58 -1.17
N PHE A 15 -6.61 12.00 -0.30
CA PHE A 15 -6.70 10.60 0.09
C PHE A 15 -6.63 10.48 1.61
N ASP A 16 -7.17 9.39 2.12
CA ASP A 16 -7.12 8.99 3.53
C ASP A 16 -6.54 7.58 3.66
N ASN A 17 -6.43 7.11 4.90
CA ASN A 17 -5.94 5.77 5.19
C ASN A 17 -6.84 4.68 4.57
N ILE A 18 -8.15 4.90 4.56
CA ILE A 18 -9.14 3.95 4.02
C ILE A 18 -8.92 3.74 2.52
N TYR A 19 -8.63 4.80 1.78
CA TYR A 19 -8.29 4.71 0.36
C TYR A 19 -7.06 3.83 0.14
N ILE A 20 -5.98 4.07 0.90
CA ILE A 20 -4.73 3.33 0.77
C ILE A 20 -4.96 1.84 1.08
N GLU A 21 -5.65 1.53 2.17
CA GLU A 21 -5.94 0.14 2.56
C GLU A 21 -6.80 -0.58 1.51
N LYS A 22 -7.78 0.11 0.90
CA LYS A 22 -8.58 -0.47 -0.20
C LYS A 22 -7.73 -0.79 -1.42
N GLU A 23 -6.82 0.11 -1.80
CA GLU A 23 -5.92 -0.13 -2.93
C GLU A 23 -4.94 -1.28 -2.64
N LEU A 24 -4.40 -1.37 -1.42
CA LEU A 24 -3.57 -2.50 -0.99
C LEU A 24 -4.34 -3.84 -1.02
N LEU A 25 -5.59 -3.85 -0.57
CA LEU A 25 -6.46 -5.03 -0.63
C LEU A 25 -6.74 -5.47 -2.07
N LYS A 26 -6.93 -4.53 -3.01
CA LYS A 26 -7.10 -4.85 -4.45
C LYS A 26 -5.87 -5.53 -5.04
N LEU A 27 -4.68 -5.27 -4.48
CA LEU A 27 -3.43 -5.93 -4.86
C LEU A 27 -3.24 -7.31 -4.20
N GLY A 28 -4.21 -7.78 -3.42
CA GLY A 28 -4.09 -9.01 -2.62
C GLY A 28 -3.19 -8.85 -1.41
N LYS A 29 -2.89 -7.61 -0.99
CA LYS A 29 -1.96 -7.29 0.09
C LYS A 29 -2.76 -6.79 1.30
N ALA A 30 -3.42 -7.71 2.01
CA ALA A 30 -4.11 -7.36 3.25
C ALA A 30 -3.10 -6.86 4.31
N PRO A 31 -3.03 -5.54 4.56
CA PRO A 31 -1.86 -4.98 5.23
C PRO A 31 -1.94 -5.19 6.75
N LEU A 32 -0.85 -5.67 7.34
CA LEU A 32 -0.64 -5.63 8.79
C LEU A 32 -0.19 -4.23 9.22
N ARG A 33 0.69 -3.64 8.40
CA ARG A 33 1.19 -2.27 8.55
C ARG A 33 1.64 -1.76 7.20
N TRP A 34 1.55 -0.45 7.01
CA TRP A 34 2.03 0.22 5.82
C TRP A 34 2.53 1.63 6.15
N ALA A 35 3.40 2.16 5.30
CA ALA A 35 3.86 3.53 5.38
C ALA A 35 4.10 4.07 3.97
N ILE A 36 3.70 5.31 3.71
CA ILE A 36 4.11 6.04 2.51
C ILE A 36 5.59 6.36 2.69
N THR A 37 6.43 5.85 1.80
CA THR A 37 7.88 6.10 1.80
C THR A 37 8.27 7.22 0.86
N ASP A 38 7.46 7.46 -0.18
CA ASP A 38 7.69 8.53 -1.15
C ASP A 38 6.41 8.90 -1.91
N ILE A 39 6.40 10.08 -2.53
CA ILE A 39 5.34 10.55 -3.42
C ILE A 39 5.99 11.08 -4.69
N VAL A 40 5.75 10.38 -5.80
CA VAL A 40 6.34 10.72 -7.11
C VAL A 40 5.21 10.93 -8.10
N ASP A 41 5.12 12.13 -8.66
CA ASP A 41 4.07 12.55 -9.58
C ASP A 41 2.66 12.23 -9.03
N ASP A 42 1.94 11.37 -9.76
CA ASP A 42 0.60 10.88 -9.45
C ASP A 42 0.61 9.53 -8.72
N TYR A 43 1.69 9.17 -8.03
CA TYR A 43 1.82 7.90 -7.32
C TYR A 43 2.31 8.06 -5.88
N LEU A 44 1.72 7.25 -5.01
CA LEU A 44 2.19 6.96 -3.66
C LEU A 44 3.07 5.71 -3.70
N ILE A 45 4.29 5.82 -3.18
CA ILE A 45 5.19 4.69 -2.99
C ILE A 45 5.00 4.22 -1.55
N ILE A 46 4.52 3.00 -1.38
CA ILE A 46 4.10 2.48 -0.09
C ILE A 46 4.91 1.23 0.24
N SER A 47 5.55 1.23 1.40
CA SER A 47 6.06 0.02 2.04
C SER A 47 4.91 -0.66 2.75
N VAL A 48 4.58 -1.88 2.35
CA VAL A 48 3.50 -2.69 2.95
C VAL A 48 4.08 -3.98 3.51
N SER A 49 3.64 -4.36 4.72
CA SER A 49 3.88 -5.68 5.28
C SER A 49 2.55 -6.41 5.43
N TYR A 50 2.47 -7.65 4.94
CA TYR A 50 1.26 -8.46 4.93
C TYR A 50 1.57 -9.94 5.17
N VAL A 51 0.55 -10.72 5.52
CA VAL A 51 0.67 -12.17 5.64
C VAL A 51 0.56 -12.79 4.26
N GLU A 52 1.62 -13.44 3.80
CA GLU A 52 1.57 -14.32 2.63
C GLU A 52 1.13 -15.71 3.12
N ASN A 53 -0.05 -16.12 2.67
CA ASN A 53 -0.53 -17.48 2.80
C ASN A 53 -0.09 -18.21 1.53
N ASP A 54 0.76 -19.23 1.68
CA ASP A 54 1.14 -20.16 0.61
C ASP A 54 -0.09 -20.90 0.04
#